data_AF-A0A1G7YTN0-F1
#
_entry.id   AF-A0A1G7YTN0-F1
#
_cell.length_a   1.000
_cell.length_b   1.000
_cell.length_c   1.000
_cell.angle_alpha   90.00
_cell.angle_beta   90.00
_cell.angle_gamma   90.00
#
_symmetry.space_group_name_H-M   'P 1'
#
loop_
_entity.id
_entity.type
_entity.pdbx_description
1 polymer ?
#
loop_
_entity_poly.entity_id
_entity_poly.type
_entity_poly.pdbx_seq_one_letter_code
_entity_poly.pdbx_strand_id
1 'polypeptide(L)'
;MRFKDLPQLLVLVLLMVQCKNPSASDQQSEVMFATFNVSMESENYLGRYADGVSSQVLIDKLAGGTSPHIKNIAKIIQTQRPDVILLNEFDYIENPEQGVEQFIKAYLKVPQGEAQAIDYPYYYYAASNTGIETPFDLNGDGKFEGSANDAFGYGRYPGHYGMVLLSKYPIDKANIRTFQKFKWKDMPGYLVTQTADGNNFYSDEAWDAFRLSSKSHWDVPVKFGDQTIHVLASHPTPPGFDAEEDRNGKRNHDEIRFWKDYIDKTQGAYIYDDKGETGPLGSEAFVIMGDLNASPYEGNARTEGISDLLNHPRVNNEFTPSSKGGESLSPDNPYGKYHTAFWKLRADYVLPSKDLNVVDHGVFWPVEGEALHELMLDRESSSDHRLVWVEVKLED
;
A
#
# COMPACT_ATOMS: atom_id res chain seq x y z
N MET A 1 -95.37 3.46 6.80
CA MET A 1 -94.38 3.23 7.87
C MET A 1 -93.64 1.94 7.50
N ARG A 2 -92.48 1.96 6.82
CA ARG A 2 -91.10 2.15 7.34
C ARG A 2 -90.90 1.34 8.63
N PHE A 3 -90.05 0.33 8.71
CA PHE A 3 -88.61 0.32 8.38
C PHE A 3 -88.15 -0.96 7.65
N LYS A 4 -87.19 -0.79 6.73
CA LYS A 4 -86.33 -1.84 6.16
C LYS A 4 -84.97 -1.72 6.84
N ASP A 5 -84.38 -2.85 7.21
CA ASP A 5 -83.07 -2.95 7.83
C ASP A 5 -81.93 -2.54 6.87
N LEU A 6 -80.94 -1.89 7.47
CA LEU A 6 -79.78 -1.23 6.89
C LEU A 6 -78.62 -2.24 6.69
N PRO A 7 -77.82 -2.20 5.61
CA PRO A 7 -76.57 -2.96 5.56
C PRO A 7 -75.45 -2.19 6.27
N GLN A 8 -74.65 -2.90 7.07
CA GLN A 8 -73.42 -2.38 7.67
C GLN A 8 -72.37 -2.14 6.58
N LEU A 9 -71.91 -0.89 6.46
CA LEU A 9 -70.81 -0.48 5.61
C LEU A 9 -69.48 -0.74 6.36
N LEU A 10 -68.69 -1.69 5.88
CA LEU A 10 -67.33 -1.92 6.35
C LEU A 10 -66.42 -0.83 5.73
N VAL A 11 -65.99 0.13 6.54
CA VAL A 11 -65.01 1.16 6.10
C VAL A 11 -63.61 0.56 6.26
N LEU A 12 -63.00 0.18 5.14
CA LEU A 12 -61.59 -0.21 5.07
C LEU A 12 -60.74 1.07 5.11
N VAL A 13 -60.10 1.36 6.24
CA VAL A 13 -59.13 2.46 6.34
C VAL A 13 -57.80 1.96 5.76
N LEU A 14 -57.49 2.33 4.52
CA LEU A 14 -56.13 2.19 3.98
C LEU A 14 -55.24 3.25 4.66
N LEU A 15 -54.40 2.80 5.60
CA LEU A 15 -53.23 3.56 6.03
C LEU A 15 -52.20 3.51 4.89
N MET A 16 -52.17 4.56 4.06
CA MET A 16 -51.03 4.79 3.18
C MET A 16 -49.82 5.17 4.06
N VAL A 17 -48.94 4.20 4.31
CA VAL A 17 -47.58 4.50 4.76
C VAL A 17 -46.86 5.08 3.54
N GLN A 18 -46.80 6.40 3.45
CA GLN A 18 -45.87 7.07 2.56
C GLN A 18 -44.46 6.80 3.08
N CYS A 19 -43.80 5.79 2.50
CA CYS A 19 -42.35 5.75 2.51
C CYS A 19 -41.87 7.05 1.85
N LYS A 20 -41.39 7.99 2.67
CA LYS A 20 -40.49 9.02 2.16
C LYS A 20 -39.28 8.27 1.62
N ASN A 21 -39.18 8.18 0.30
CA ASN A 21 -37.90 7.91 -0.34
C ASN A 21 -36.91 8.94 0.23
N PRO A 22 -35.78 8.54 0.81
CA PRO A 22 -34.72 9.49 1.06
C PRO A 22 -34.39 10.14 -0.27
N SER A 23 -34.51 11.46 -0.33
CA SER A 23 -34.06 12.26 -1.46
C SER A 23 -32.57 11.98 -1.68
N ALA A 24 -32.19 11.67 -2.91
CA ALA A 24 -30.81 11.48 -3.34
C ALA A 24 -30.07 12.83 -3.44
N SER A 25 -29.98 13.54 -2.32
CA SER A 25 -29.15 14.72 -2.13
C SER A 25 -28.72 14.75 -0.65
N ASP A 26 -27.40 14.88 -0.40
CA ASP A 26 -26.68 14.88 0.90
C ASP A 26 -26.04 13.56 1.42
N GLN A 27 -25.75 12.57 0.58
CA GLN A 27 -24.64 11.68 0.92
C GLN A 27 -23.35 12.35 0.43
N GLN A 28 -22.67 13.08 1.32
CA GLN A 28 -21.30 13.51 1.06
C GLN A 28 -20.48 12.25 0.74
N SER A 29 -19.80 12.26 -0.40
CA SER A 29 -19.08 11.09 -0.89
C SER A 29 -17.87 10.83 -0.01
N GLU A 30 -17.97 9.79 0.81
CA GLU A 30 -16.84 9.21 1.54
C GLU A 30 -16.02 8.33 0.58
N VAL A 31 -14.70 8.35 0.74
CA VAL A 31 -13.74 7.58 -0.07
C VAL A 31 -12.78 6.85 0.85
N MET A 32 -12.70 5.54 0.68
CA MET A 32 -11.77 4.70 1.43
C MET A 32 -10.46 4.49 0.67
N PHE A 33 -9.36 4.95 1.26
CA PHE A 33 -7.99 4.66 0.82
C PHE A 33 -7.43 3.51 1.66
N ALA A 34 -6.82 2.51 1.02
CA ALA A 34 -6.26 1.34 1.70
C ALA A 34 -4.91 0.90 1.16
N THR A 35 -4.04 0.36 2.01
CA THR A 35 -2.85 -0.36 1.58
C THR A 35 -2.90 -1.80 2.05
N PHE A 36 -2.39 -2.72 1.25
CA PHE A 36 -2.30 -4.13 1.60
C PHE A 36 -1.08 -4.78 0.93
N ASN A 37 -0.05 -5.15 1.70
CA ASN A 37 0.94 -6.10 1.21
C ASN A 37 0.24 -7.45 1.04
N VAL A 38 0.20 -7.95 -0.20
CA VAL A 38 -0.59 -9.14 -0.58
C VAL A 38 0.26 -10.39 -0.70
N SER A 39 1.58 -10.33 -0.49
CA SER A 39 2.48 -11.48 -0.60
C SER A 39 2.26 -12.29 -1.89
N MET A 40 1.91 -11.62 -3.00
CA MET A 40 1.70 -12.20 -4.34
C MET A 40 3.02 -12.17 -5.13
N GLU A 41 4.10 -12.56 -4.44
CA GLU A 41 5.45 -12.67 -4.97
C GLU A 41 5.84 -14.14 -5.11
N SER A 42 6.77 -14.45 -6.03
CA SER A 42 7.05 -15.84 -6.42
C SER A 42 7.54 -16.76 -5.28
N GLU A 43 8.28 -16.26 -4.29
CA GLU A 43 8.81 -17.04 -3.17
C GLU A 43 7.72 -17.47 -2.19
N ASN A 44 6.59 -16.77 -2.13
CA ASN A 44 5.43 -17.21 -1.35
C ASN A 44 4.84 -18.53 -1.89
N TYR A 45 5.04 -18.81 -3.18
CA TYR A 45 4.52 -20.01 -3.83
C TYR A 45 5.54 -21.15 -3.94
N LEU A 46 6.82 -20.81 -4.07
CA LEU A 46 7.90 -21.79 -4.24
C LEU A 46 8.68 -22.08 -2.96
N GLY A 47 8.57 -21.19 -1.96
CA GLY A 47 9.42 -21.16 -0.78
C GLY A 47 10.55 -20.14 -0.92
N ARG A 48 10.97 -19.59 0.22
CA ARG A 48 12.06 -18.61 0.28
C ARG A 48 13.36 -19.21 -0.26
N TYR A 49 14.06 -18.46 -1.11
CA TYR A 49 15.30 -18.88 -1.79
C TYR A 49 15.16 -20.09 -2.73
N ALA A 50 13.94 -20.51 -3.09
CA ALA A 50 13.75 -21.63 -4.02
C ALA A 50 14.29 -21.32 -5.42
N ASP A 51 14.68 -22.35 -6.17
CA ASP A 51 15.01 -22.22 -7.59
C ASP A 51 13.76 -21.96 -8.44
N GLY A 52 13.93 -21.32 -9.60
CA GLY A 52 12.84 -21.08 -10.56
C GLY A 52 11.94 -19.88 -10.26
N VAL A 53 12.29 -19.04 -9.28
CA VAL A 53 11.61 -17.77 -9.02
C VAL A 53 11.61 -16.87 -10.25
N SER A 54 10.43 -16.35 -10.59
CA SER A 54 10.22 -15.46 -11.72
C SER A 54 8.79 -14.91 -11.69
N SER A 55 8.52 -13.85 -12.45
CA SER A 55 7.16 -13.33 -12.65
C SER A 55 6.20 -14.35 -13.27
N GLN A 56 6.72 -15.39 -13.96
CA GLN A 56 5.90 -16.48 -14.51
C GLN A 56 5.12 -17.22 -13.42
N VAL A 57 5.67 -17.31 -12.21
CA VAL A 57 4.99 -17.97 -11.08
C VAL A 57 3.67 -17.26 -10.77
N LEU A 58 3.67 -15.92 -10.69
CA LEU A 58 2.45 -15.17 -10.44
C LEU A 58 1.48 -15.27 -11.63
N ILE A 59 1.98 -15.21 -12.88
CA ILE A 59 1.17 -15.42 -14.09
C ILE A 59 0.40 -16.77 -14.00
N ASP A 60 1.09 -17.84 -13.65
CA ASP A 60 0.49 -19.17 -13.53
C ASP A 60 -0.56 -19.25 -12.41
N LYS A 61 -0.31 -18.59 -11.28
CA LYS A 61 -1.28 -18.51 -10.17
C LYS A 61 -2.51 -17.68 -10.55
N LEU A 62 -2.36 -16.66 -11.40
CA LEU A 62 -3.45 -15.80 -11.85
C LEU A 62 -4.31 -16.44 -12.96
N ALA A 63 -3.69 -17.18 -13.89
CA ALA A 63 -4.31 -17.65 -15.13
C ALA A 63 -5.64 -18.41 -14.92
N GLY A 64 -5.72 -19.24 -13.87
CA GLY A 64 -6.87 -20.12 -13.63
C GLY A 64 -8.01 -19.52 -12.81
N GLY A 65 -7.81 -18.40 -12.10
CA GLY A 65 -8.81 -17.91 -11.14
C GLY A 65 -9.08 -18.87 -9.96
N THR A 66 -8.16 -19.82 -9.70
CA THR A 66 -8.35 -20.92 -8.76
C THR A 66 -7.40 -20.91 -7.56
N SER A 67 -6.39 -20.04 -7.54
CA SER A 67 -5.40 -19.98 -6.45
C SER A 67 -6.10 -19.65 -5.11
N PRO A 68 -6.07 -20.54 -4.10
CA PRO A 68 -6.73 -20.30 -2.81
C PRO A 68 -6.23 -19.02 -2.11
N HIS A 69 -4.92 -18.80 -2.10
CA HIS A 69 -4.29 -17.58 -1.55
C HIS A 69 -4.84 -16.31 -2.20
N ILE A 70 -4.89 -16.26 -3.54
CA ILE A 70 -5.37 -15.07 -4.27
C ILE A 70 -6.89 -14.88 -4.10
N LYS A 71 -7.66 -15.98 -4.00
CA LYS A 71 -9.09 -15.90 -3.64
C LYS A 71 -9.30 -15.31 -2.25
N ASN A 72 -8.46 -15.66 -1.28
CA ASN A 72 -8.54 -15.14 0.08
C ASN A 72 -8.23 -13.64 0.12
N ILE A 73 -7.18 -13.19 -0.59
CA ILE A 73 -6.87 -11.77 -0.77
C ILE A 73 -8.05 -11.02 -1.42
N ALA A 74 -8.59 -11.57 -2.51
CA ALA A 74 -9.74 -10.97 -3.18
C ALA A 74 -10.98 -10.92 -2.27
N LYS A 75 -11.21 -11.94 -1.43
CA LYS A 75 -12.28 -11.97 -0.43
C LYS A 75 -12.12 -10.85 0.61
N ILE A 76 -10.90 -10.59 1.07
CA ILE A 76 -10.59 -9.48 1.98
C ILE A 76 -10.94 -8.15 1.30
N ILE A 77 -10.43 -7.92 0.08
CA ILE A 77 -10.68 -6.69 -0.68
C ILE A 77 -12.18 -6.50 -0.98
N GLN A 78 -12.90 -7.56 -1.34
CA GLN A 78 -14.35 -7.53 -1.58
C GLN A 78 -15.19 -7.29 -0.33
N THR A 79 -14.65 -7.63 0.84
CA THR A 79 -15.30 -7.39 2.13
C THR A 79 -15.06 -5.97 2.62
N GLN A 80 -13.82 -5.48 2.53
CA GLN A 80 -13.45 -4.12 2.97
C GLN A 80 -13.87 -3.05 1.95
N ARG A 81 -13.96 -3.41 0.67
CA ARG A 81 -14.43 -2.58 -0.44
C ARG A 81 -13.73 -1.22 -0.64
N PRO A 82 -12.40 -1.11 -0.49
CA PRO A 82 -11.73 0.18 -0.65
C PRO A 82 -11.98 0.79 -2.03
N ASP A 83 -11.96 2.11 -2.11
CA ASP A 83 -12.16 2.85 -3.35
C ASP A 83 -10.87 3.03 -4.12
N VAL A 84 -9.78 3.24 -3.38
CA VAL A 84 -8.41 3.28 -3.87
C VAL A 84 -7.57 2.37 -2.99
N ILE A 85 -6.90 1.38 -3.58
CA ILE A 85 -6.05 0.43 -2.84
C ILE A 85 -4.69 0.27 -3.48
N LEU A 86 -3.64 0.46 -2.69
CA LEU A 86 -2.27 0.10 -3.03
C LEU A 86 -2.00 -1.34 -2.59
N LEU A 87 -1.55 -2.17 -3.51
CA LEU A 87 -1.09 -3.53 -3.22
C LEU A 87 0.44 -3.57 -3.29
N ASN A 88 1.09 -4.01 -2.20
CA ASN A 88 2.52 -4.27 -2.15
C ASN A 88 2.79 -5.77 -2.31
N GLU A 89 4.01 -6.13 -2.73
CA GLU A 89 4.38 -7.52 -3.09
C GLU A 89 3.45 -8.15 -4.13
N PHE A 90 3.01 -7.35 -5.10
CA PHE A 90 2.41 -7.86 -6.33
C PHE A 90 3.49 -7.85 -7.39
N ASP A 91 4.03 -9.02 -7.76
CA ASP A 91 5.11 -9.07 -8.76
C ASP A 91 4.72 -8.34 -10.04
N TYR A 92 5.65 -7.51 -10.53
CA TYR A 92 5.46 -6.81 -11.79
C TYR A 92 5.50 -7.81 -12.95
N ILE A 93 4.43 -7.78 -13.75
CA ILE A 93 4.28 -8.55 -14.98
C ILE A 93 4.14 -7.55 -16.11
N GLU A 94 5.08 -7.54 -17.06
CA GLU A 94 5.13 -6.55 -18.14
C GLU A 94 3.79 -6.44 -18.91
N ASN A 95 3.21 -7.59 -19.28
CA ASN A 95 1.90 -7.64 -19.91
C ASN A 95 0.77 -7.59 -18.85
N PRO A 96 -0.01 -6.48 -18.78
CA PRO A 96 -1.05 -6.34 -17.75
C PRO A 96 -2.17 -7.37 -17.89
N GLU A 97 -2.44 -7.86 -19.11
CA GLU A 97 -3.45 -8.90 -19.38
C GLU A 97 -3.15 -10.23 -18.66
N GLN A 98 -1.89 -10.49 -18.31
CA GLN A 98 -1.46 -11.68 -17.58
C GLN A 98 -1.29 -11.41 -16.07
N GLY A 99 -1.23 -10.13 -15.68
CA GLY A 99 -1.03 -9.69 -14.30
C GLY A 99 -2.27 -9.01 -13.72
N VAL A 100 -2.20 -7.69 -13.53
CA VAL A 100 -3.23 -6.90 -12.84
C VAL A 100 -4.62 -7.04 -13.46
N GLU A 101 -4.76 -7.05 -14.80
CA GLU A 101 -6.07 -7.18 -15.43
C GLU A 101 -6.65 -8.58 -15.24
N GLN A 102 -5.80 -9.61 -15.25
CA GLN A 102 -6.22 -10.97 -14.93
C GLN A 102 -6.63 -11.10 -13.47
N PHE A 103 -5.92 -10.45 -12.54
CA PHE A 103 -6.31 -10.40 -11.12
C PHE A 103 -7.70 -9.77 -10.95
N ILE A 104 -7.93 -8.60 -11.57
CA ILE A 104 -9.23 -7.92 -11.55
C ILE A 104 -10.31 -8.84 -12.14
N LYS A 105 -10.08 -9.37 -13.35
CA LYS A 105 -11.06 -10.18 -14.09
C LYS A 105 -11.41 -11.49 -13.41
N ALA A 106 -10.42 -12.25 -12.96
CA ALA A 106 -10.60 -13.62 -12.49
C ALA A 106 -10.88 -13.72 -10.98
N TYR A 107 -10.51 -12.70 -10.20
CA TYR A 107 -10.64 -12.73 -8.74
C TYR A 107 -11.50 -11.59 -8.18
N LEU A 108 -11.26 -10.33 -8.54
CA LEU A 108 -12.01 -9.22 -7.96
C LEU A 108 -13.43 -9.08 -8.52
N LYS A 109 -13.61 -9.26 -9.83
CA LYS A 109 -14.92 -9.24 -10.51
C LYS A 109 -15.73 -10.54 -10.34
N VAL A 110 -15.20 -11.50 -9.58
CA VAL A 110 -15.84 -12.78 -9.28
C VAL A 110 -16.09 -12.86 -7.78
N PRO A 111 -17.33 -13.03 -7.30
CA PRO A 111 -17.60 -13.14 -5.86
C PRO A 111 -16.78 -14.25 -5.20
N GLN A 112 -16.12 -13.93 -4.08
CA GLN A 112 -15.37 -14.90 -3.28
C GLN A 112 -16.18 -15.31 -2.05
N GLY A 113 -16.91 -16.43 -2.17
CA GLY A 113 -17.89 -16.84 -1.17
C GLY A 113 -19.09 -15.90 -1.15
N GLU A 114 -19.42 -15.33 0.00
CA GLU A 114 -20.53 -14.38 0.16
C GLU A 114 -20.12 -12.92 -0.15
N ALA A 115 -18.82 -12.65 -0.30
CA ALA A 115 -18.32 -11.32 -0.59
C ALA A 115 -18.68 -10.92 -2.03
N GLN A 116 -19.36 -9.79 -2.20
CA GLN A 116 -19.77 -9.31 -3.52
C GLN A 116 -18.56 -8.89 -4.34
N ALA A 117 -18.60 -9.20 -5.64
CA ALA A 117 -17.60 -8.73 -6.60
C ALA A 117 -17.36 -7.22 -6.50
N ILE A 118 -16.13 -6.82 -6.82
CA ILE A 118 -15.67 -5.44 -6.87
C ILE A 118 -14.88 -5.23 -8.15
N ASP A 119 -15.04 -4.07 -8.77
CA ASP A 119 -14.34 -3.72 -10.01
C ASP A 119 -13.47 -2.47 -9.76
N TYR A 120 -12.30 -2.47 -10.37
CA TYR A 120 -11.36 -1.34 -10.36
C TYR A 120 -11.01 -1.03 -11.82
N PRO A 121 -11.82 -0.18 -12.49
CA PRO A 121 -11.62 0.15 -13.90
C PRO A 121 -10.32 0.93 -14.17
N TYR A 122 -9.68 1.49 -13.13
CA TYR A 122 -8.44 2.23 -13.25
C TYR A 122 -7.35 1.57 -12.41
N TYR A 123 -6.16 1.47 -12.97
CA TYR A 123 -4.99 1.00 -12.25
C TYR A 123 -3.72 1.71 -12.73
N TYR A 124 -2.73 1.73 -11.86
CA TYR A 124 -1.37 2.13 -12.17
C TYR A 124 -0.39 1.10 -11.60
N TYR A 125 0.57 0.71 -12.42
CA TYR A 125 1.64 -0.21 -12.07
C TYR A 125 2.83 0.11 -12.98
N ALA A 126 4.04 -0.11 -12.49
CA ALA A 126 5.27 0.19 -13.22
C ALA A 126 6.39 -0.72 -12.72
N ALA A 127 7.46 -0.81 -13.51
CA ALA A 127 8.68 -1.45 -13.06
C ALA A 127 9.22 -0.80 -11.77
N SER A 128 9.88 -1.60 -10.94
CA SER A 128 10.50 -1.20 -9.69
C SER A 128 12.01 -1.48 -9.74
N ASN A 129 12.79 -0.96 -8.80
CA ASN A 129 14.23 -1.21 -8.73
C ASN A 129 14.60 -2.63 -8.26
N THR A 130 13.64 -3.40 -7.76
CA THR A 130 13.85 -4.77 -7.31
C THR A 130 14.32 -5.69 -8.43
N GLY A 131 15.45 -6.36 -8.19
CA GLY A 131 16.04 -7.33 -9.11
C GLY A 131 16.51 -6.76 -10.45
N ILE A 132 16.54 -5.43 -10.61
CA ILE A 132 17.24 -4.78 -11.72
C ILE A 132 18.73 -4.81 -11.41
N GLU A 133 19.50 -5.47 -12.27
CA GLU A 133 20.95 -5.59 -12.15
C GLU A 133 21.64 -4.21 -12.05
N THR A 134 22.64 -4.12 -11.17
CA THR A 134 23.66 -3.06 -11.23
C THR A 134 24.94 -3.64 -11.81
N PRO A 135 25.93 -2.83 -12.22
CA PRO A 135 27.25 -3.33 -12.58
C PRO A 135 28.20 -3.47 -11.38
N PHE A 136 27.70 -3.43 -10.14
CA PHE A 136 28.51 -3.36 -8.92
C PHE A 136 28.26 -4.55 -7.99
N ASP A 137 29.29 -4.97 -7.27
CA ASP A 137 29.18 -5.81 -6.08
C ASP A 137 28.72 -4.92 -4.92
N LEU A 138 27.43 -4.98 -4.60
CA LEU A 138 26.80 -4.08 -3.62
C LEU A 138 26.76 -4.67 -2.21
N ASN A 139 27.16 -5.93 -2.02
CA ASN A 139 27.32 -6.51 -0.68
C ASN A 139 28.80 -6.64 -0.26
N GLY A 140 29.74 -6.42 -1.17
CA GLY A 140 31.17 -6.42 -0.92
C GLY A 140 31.76 -7.81 -0.67
N ASP A 141 31.09 -8.88 -1.12
CA ASP A 141 31.54 -10.26 -0.89
C ASP A 141 32.59 -10.76 -1.91
N GLY A 142 32.90 -9.93 -2.92
CA GLY A 142 33.85 -10.21 -3.98
C GLY A 142 33.27 -11.03 -5.14
N LYS A 143 31.95 -11.27 -5.16
CA LYS A 143 31.24 -11.97 -6.23
C LYS A 143 30.13 -11.08 -6.76
N PHE A 144 30.08 -10.98 -8.07
CA PHE A 144 29.02 -10.26 -8.76
C PHE A 144 27.99 -11.24 -9.32
N GLU A 145 26.75 -11.17 -8.83
CA GLU A 145 25.62 -12.01 -9.26
C GLU A 145 24.60 -11.24 -10.12
N GLY A 146 24.64 -9.90 -10.11
CA GLY A 146 23.73 -9.04 -10.88
C GLY A 146 22.26 -9.12 -10.47
N SER A 147 21.96 -9.79 -9.36
CA SER A 147 20.61 -9.94 -8.80
C SER A 147 20.70 -10.02 -7.28
N ALA A 148 19.56 -10.18 -6.61
CA ALA A 148 19.47 -10.24 -5.15
C ALA A 148 20.18 -9.02 -4.52
N ASN A 149 21.29 -9.24 -3.83
CA ASN A 149 22.01 -8.17 -3.13
C ASN A 149 22.76 -7.20 -4.06
N ASP A 150 22.99 -7.56 -5.33
CA ASP A 150 23.66 -6.72 -6.34
C ASP A 150 22.69 -5.93 -7.24
N ALA A 151 21.39 -6.07 -7.01
CA ALA A 151 20.37 -5.29 -7.70
C ALA A 151 20.15 -3.91 -7.07
N PHE A 152 19.59 -2.96 -7.83
CA PHE A 152 19.29 -1.62 -7.31
C PHE A 152 18.42 -1.67 -6.05
N GLY A 153 17.48 -2.61 -5.99
CA GLY A 153 16.85 -3.08 -4.75
C GLY A 153 16.82 -4.59 -4.73
N TYR A 154 16.82 -5.17 -3.53
CA TYR A 154 16.85 -6.63 -3.39
C TYR A 154 15.68 -7.29 -4.15
N GLY A 155 16.03 -8.22 -5.04
CA GLY A 155 15.08 -9.00 -5.82
C GLY A 155 15.81 -9.96 -6.75
N ARG A 156 15.24 -11.13 -7.04
CA ARG A 156 15.94 -12.19 -7.80
C ARG A 156 15.67 -12.12 -9.31
N TYR A 157 14.75 -11.26 -9.71
CA TYR A 157 14.42 -10.92 -11.10
C TYR A 157 13.78 -9.52 -11.14
N PRO A 158 13.87 -8.81 -12.28
CA PRO A 158 13.19 -7.54 -12.45
C PRO A 158 11.69 -7.66 -12.19
N GLY A 159 11.19 -6.90 -11.22
CA GLY A 159 9.77 -6.87 -10.88
C GLY A 159 9.36 -7.68 -9.65
N HIS A 160 10.29 -8.41 -9.01
CA HIS A 160 10.05 -9.10 -7.74
C HIS A 160 9.53 -8.14 -6.67
N TYR A 161 8.56 -8.50 -5.85
CA TYR A 161 8.03 -7.62 -4.78
C TYR A 161 7.46 -6.28 -5.27
N GLY A 162 6.88 -6.28 -6.48
CA GLY A 162 6.33 -5.08 -7.12
C GLY A 162 5.13 -4.46 -6.37
N MET A 163 4.54 -3.45 -7.00
CA MET A 163 3.38 -2.73 -6.46
C MET A 163 2.32 -2.52 -7.55
N VAL A 164 1.07 -2.34 -7.14
CA VAL A 164 -0.01 -1.91 -8.03
C VAL A 164 -1.02 -1.06 -7.29
N LEU A 165 -1.42 0.07 -7.86
CA LEU A 165 -2.52 0.89 -7.38
C LEU A 165 -3.78 0.55 -8.18
N LEU A 166 -4.86 0.20 -7.48
CA LEU A 166 -6.19 -0.03 -8.04
C LEU A 166 -7.12 1.10 -7.59
N SER A 167 -7.98 1.57 -8.49
CA SER A 167 -8.90 2.67 -8.20
C SER A 167 -10.25 2.48 -8.90
N LYS A 168 -11.33 2.75 -8.16
CA LYS A 168 -12.68 2.93 -8.74
C LYS A 168 -12.80 4.26 -9.50
N TYR A 169 -11.89 5.19 -9.24
CA TYR A 169 -11.89 6.56 -9.74
C TYR A 169 -10.77 6.79 -10.77
N PRO A 170 -10.95 7.70 -11.75
CA PRO A 170 -9.96 7.94 -12.79
C PRO A 170 -8.59 8.34 -12.24
N ILE A 171 -7.53 7.75 -12.79
CA ILE A 171 -6.14 8.14 -12.52
C ILE A 171 -5.67 9.13 -13.60
N ASP A 172 -5.10 10.26 -13.21
CA ASP A 172 -4.50 11.21 -14.13
C ASP A 172 -3.12 10.75 -14.61
N LYS A 173 -3.10 9.81 -15.55
CA LYS A 173 -1.85 9.21 -16.06
C LYS A 173 -0.85 10.22 -16.63
N ALA A 174 -1.32 11.37 -17.14
CA ALA A 174 -0.43 12.39 -17.71
C ALA A 174 0.46 13.05 -16.64
N ASN A 175 -0.10 13.23 -15.44
CA ASN A 175 0.52 13.94 -14.33
C ASN A 175 1.15 13.00 -13.27
N ILE A 176 1.28 11.71 -13.57
CA ILE A 176 2.02 10.78 -12.70
C ILE A 176 3.51 11.15 -12.71
N ARG A 177 4.08 11.22 -11.52
CA ARG A 177 5.52 11.31 -11.29
C ARG A 177 6.03 10.04 -10.64
N THR A 178 7.17 9.55 -11.12
CA THR A 178 7.87 8.38 -10.55
C THR A 178 9.29 8.77 -10.20
N PHE A 179 9.80 8.19 -9.12
CA PHE A 179 11.15 8.50 -8.63
C PHE A 179 12.00 7.22 -8.57
N GLN A 180 11.86 6.34 -9.58
CA GLN A 180 12.59 5.09 -9.64
C GLN A 180 14.10 5.36 -9.76
N LYS A 181 14.50 6.33 -10.57
CA LYS A 181 15.91 6.63 -10.90
C LYS A 181 16.50 7.76 -10.05
N PHE A 182 15.74 8.30 -9.09
CA PHE A 182 16.26 9.30 -8.16
C PHE A 182 17.43 8.70 -7.37
N LYS A 183 18.59 9.37 -7.38
CA LYS A 183 19.82 8.85 -6.78
C LYS A 183 19.87 9.15 -5.29
N TRP A 184 20.34 8.19 -4.51
CA TRP A 184 20.39 8.35 -3.05
C TRP A 184 21.31 9.50 -2.66
N LYS A 185 22.49 9.59 -3.27
CA LYS A 185 23.47 10.65 -2.99
C LYS A 185 22.99 12.08 -3.31
N ASP A 186 21.96 12.21 -4.15
CA ASP A 186 21.43 13.52 -4.57
C ASP A 186 20.46 14.09 -3.52
N MET A 187 20.12 13.31 -2.49
CA MET A 187 19.41 13.78 -1.31
C MET A 187 20.36 14.55 -0.38
N PRO A 188 20.05 15.81 -0.01
CA PRO A 188 20.87 16.58 0.92
C PRO A 188 21.02 15.88 2.28
N GLY A 189 22.27 15.64 2.71
CA GLY A 189 22.55 14.98 3.97
C GLY A 189 22.09 13.52 4.02
N TYR A 190 22.08 12.82 2.88
CA TYR A 190 21.82 11.39 2.82
C TYR A 190 22.74 10.61 3.77
N LEU A 191 22.23 9.51 4.31
CA LEU A 191 22.96 8.69 5.26
C LEU A 191 23.99 7.81 4.55
N VAL A 192 25.26 8.14 4.74
CA VAL A 192 26.37 7.37 4.17
C VAL A 192 26.54 6.03 4.89
N THR A 193 26.60 4.97 4.11
CA THR A 193 26.97 3.62 4.55
C THR A 193 28.49 3.48 4.66
N GLN A 194 28.98 3.03 5.81
CA GLN A 194 30.40 2.88 6.09
C GLN A 194 30.71 1.49 6.65
N THR A 195 31.89 0.95 6.33
CA THR A 195 32.45 -0.25 6.95
C THR A 195 32.89 0.02 8.39
N ALA A 196 33.16 -1.04 9.16
CA ALA A 196 33.54 -0.94 10.58
C ALA A 196 34.82 -0.12 10.84
N ASP A 197 35.71 -0.01 9.85
CA ASP A 197 36.94 0.80 9.90
C ASP A 197 36.72 2.27 9.44
N GLY A 198 35.49 2.65 9.11
CA GLY A 198 35.08 4.01 8.77
C GLY A 198 35.23 4.38 7.28
N ASN A 199 35.60 3.44 6.42
CA ASN A 199 35.65 3.66 4.97
C ASN A 199 34.23 3.63 4.37
N ASN A 200 34.06 4.19 3.16
CA ASN A 200 32.80 4.07 2.43
C ASN A 200 32.53 2.59 2.12
N PHE A 201 31.29 2.16 2.34
CA PHE A 201 30.89 0.78 2.06
C PHE A 201 30.81 0.51 0.55
N TYR A 202 30.15 1.40 -0.20
CA TYR A 202 30.09 1.34 -1.65
C TYR A 202 31.29 2.09 -2.27
N SER A 203 31.72 1.65 -3.45
CA SER A 203 32.66 2.42 -4.26
C SER A 203 32.06 3.76 -4.69
N ASP A 204 32.91 4.71 -5.10
CA ASP A 204 32.45 6.02 -5.57
C ASP A 204 31.53 5.88 -6.81
N GLU A 205 31.86 4.96 -7.73
CA GLU A 205 31.04 4.69 -8.91
C GLU A 205 29.68 4.08 -8.55
N ALA A 206 29.67 3.17 -7.56
CA ALA A 206 28.43 2.58 -7.06
C ALA A 206 27.55 3.67 -6.41
N TRP A 207 28.10 4.51 -5.53
CA TRP A 207 27.40 5.65 -4.94
C TRP A 207 26.86 6.62 -5.99
N ASP A 208 27.63 6.87 -7.05
CA ASP A 208 27.25 7.75 -8.15
C ASP A 208 26.04 7.27 -8.95
N ALA A 209 25.80 5.96 -8.95
CA ALA A 209 24.71 5.31 -9.68
C ALA A 209 23.55 4.87 -8.79
N PHE A 210 23.76 4.68 -7.48
CA PHE A 210 22.80 4.01 -6.61
C PHE A 210 21.53 4.83 -6.40
N ARG A 211 20.38 4.16 -6.57
CA ARG A 211 19.05 4.76 -6.53
C ARG A 211 18.50 4.72 -5.11
N LEU A 212 17.78 5.76 -4.69
CA LEU A 212 17.19 5.81 -3.35
C LEU A 212 16.13 4.72 -3.18
N SER A 213 15.10 4.75 -4.03
CA SER A 213 14.00 3.77 -4.00
C SER A 213 14.53 2.34 -4.16
N SER A 214 14.24 1.46 -3.22
CA SER A 214 14.51 0.02 -3.32
C SER A 214 13.49 -0.68 -4.19
N LYS A 215 12.21 -0.31 -4.06
CA LYS A 215 11.14 -0.66 -5.00
C LYS A 215 10.86 0.56 -5.89
N SER A 216 9.94 1.42 -5.47
CA SER A 216 9.61 2.69 -6.14
C SER A 216 8.96 3.68 -5.17
N HIS A 217 9.02 4.96 -5.55
CA HIS A 217 8.14 6.02 -5.04
C HIS A 217 7.31 6.54 -6.21
N TRP A 218 5.98 6.66 -6.02
CA TRP A 218 5.05 7.16 -7.03
C TRP A 218 4.19 8.28 -6.45
N ASP A 219 4.01 9.35 -7.22
CA ASP A 219 2.97 10.35 -7.01
C ASP A 219 1.92 10.15 -8.11
N VAL A 220 0.74 9.66 -7.71
CA VAL A 220 -0.33 9.25 -8.62
C VAL A 220 -1.60 10.06 -8.33
N PRO A 221 -1.94 11.05 -9.17
CA PRO A 221 -3.15 11.85 -8.96
C PRO A 221 -4.41 11.05 -9.31
N VAL A 222 -5.38 11.00 -8.40
CA VAL A 222 -6.68 10.35 -8.58
C VAL A 222 -7.79 11.41 -8.55
N LYS A 223 -8.71 11.36 -9.52
CA LYS A 223 -9.77 12.36 -9.71
C LYS A 223 -11.08 11.92 -9.07
N PHE A 224 -11.61 12.76 -8.19
CA PHE A 224 -12.87 12.62 -7.50
C PHE A 224 -13.79 13.78 -7.89
N GLY A 225 -14.44 13.67 -9.05
CA GLY A 225 -15.13 14.82 -9.65
C GLY A 225 -14.11 15.90 -10.04
N ASP A 226 -14.28 17.11 -9.49
CA ASP A 226 -13.36 18.23 -9.70
C ASP A 226 -12.18 18.24 -8.70
N GLN A 227 -12.26 17.45 -7.62
CA GLN A 227 -11.18 17.31 -6.65
C GLN A 227 -10.14 16.31 -7.16
N THR A 228 -8.85 16.59 -6.93
CA THR A 228 -7.75 15.64 -7.17
C THR A 228 -7.03 15.37 -5.86
N ILE A 229 -6.86 14.10 -5.51
CA ILE A 229 -6.07 13.67 -4.35
C ILE A 229 -4.89 12.85 -4.88
N HIS A 230 -3.69 13.20 -4.43
CA HIS A 230 -2.45 12.53 -4.83
C HIS A 230 -2.21 11.30 -3.95
N VAL A 231 -2.10 10.13 -4.55
CA VAL A 231 -1.63 8.93 -3.85
C VAL A 231 -0.10 8.91 -3.91
N LEU A 232 0.54 9.06 -2.76
CA LEU A 232 1.99 9.00 -2.60
C LEU A 232 2.36 7.58 -2.15
N ALA A 233 2.67 6.72 -3.10
CA ALA A 233 2.84 5.27 -2.90
C ALA A 233 4.31 4.86 -2.85
N SER A 234 4.70 4.08 -1.84
CA SER A 234 6.05 3.51 -1.74
C SER A 234 6.08 2.16 -1.04
N HIS A 235 7.15 1.41 -1.29
CA HIS A 235 7.51 0.22 -0.51
C HIS A 235 9.02 0.26 -0.23
N PRO A 236 9.46 0.97 0.84
CA PRO A 236 10.85 1.01 1.26
C PRO A 236 11.46 -0.37 1.54
N THR A 237 12.78 -0.41 1.70
CA THR A 237 13.48 -1.63 2.09
C THR A 237 13.17 -1.98 3.55
N PRO A 238 13.02 -3.27 3.92
CA PRO A 238 13.01 -3.66 5.33
C PRO A 238 14.32 -3.24 6.02
N PRO A 239 14.30 -2.58 7.20
CA PRO A 239 15.49 -2.04 7.86
C PRO A 239 16.25 -3.12 8.65
N GLY A 240 16.72 -4.15 7.96
CA GLY A 240 17.53 -5.24 8.50
C GLY A 240 18.05 -6.15 7.40
N PHE A 241 18.47 -7.38 7.73
CA PHE A 241 19.06 -8.34 6.79
C PHE A 241 20.44 -7.94 6.23
N ASP A 242 21.15 -7.10 6.95
CA ASP A 242 22.51 -6.63 6.69
C ASP A 242 23.35 -6.63 7.98
N ALA A 243 24.63 -6.22 7.88
CA ALA A 243 25.56 -6.21 9.00
C ALA A 243 25.64 -4.82 9.66
N GLU A 244 26.66 -4.60 10.51
CA GLU A 244 26.78 -3.40 11.36
C GLU A 244 26.82 -2.07 10.59
N GLU A 245 27.09 -2.10 9.27
CA GLU A 245 27.05 -0.92 8.41
C GLU A 245 25.67 -0.28 8.27
N ASP A 246 24.60 -1.07 8.55
CA ASP A 246 23.19 -0.67 8.56
C ASP A 246 22.74 0.01 7.27
N ARG A 247 22.94 -0.64 6.12
CA ARG A 247 22.60 -0.11 4.78
C ARG A 247 21.10 0.03 4.64
N ASN A 248 20.37 -0.99 5.04
CA ASN A 248 18.94 -1.10 4.92
C ASN A 248 18.22 -0.20 5.91
N GLY A 249 18.68 -0.06 7.16
CA GLY A 249 18.09 0.91 8.08
C GLY A 249 18.34 2.35 7.66
N LYS A 250 19.54 2.68 7.15
CA LYS A 250 19.84 4.01 6.57
C LYS A 250 19.03 4.29 5.31
N ARG A 251 18.90 3.31 4.42
CA ARG A 251 18.13 3.46 3.18
C ARG A 251 16.64 3.59 3.47
N ASN A 252 16.07 2.73 4.32
CA ASN A 252 14.67 2.81 4.74
C ASN A 252 14.36 4.20 5.33
N HIS A 253 15.24 4.71 6.20
CA HIS A 253 15.12 6.06 6.74
C HIS A 253 15.01 7.11 5.64
N ASP A 254 15.96 7.12 4.69
CA ASP A 254 15.99 8.13 3.63
C ASP A 254 14.87 7.95 2.60
N GLU A 255 14.41 6.72 2.36
CA GLU A 255 13.20 6.43 1.58
C GLU A 255 11.96 7.02 2.26
N ILE A 256 11.81 6.91 3.58
CA ILE A 256 10.68 7.52 4.30
C ILE A 256 10.81 9.04 4.35
N ARG A 257 12.02 9.55 4.63
CA ARG A 257 12.31 10.98 4.66
C ARG A 257 12.08 11.62 3.28
N PHE A 258 12.22 10.89 2.18
CA PHE A 258 11.85 11.38 0.85
C PHE A 258 10.45 11.96 0.84
N TRP A 259 9.45 11.29 1.44
CA TRP A 259 8.09 11.82 1.47
C TRP A 259 7.95 13.08 2.31
N LYS A 260 8.64 13.14 3.46
CA LYS A 260 8.69 14.35 4.30
C LYS A 260 9.22 15.53 3.48
N ASP A 261 10.32 15.34 2.77
CA ASP A 261 10.95 16.39 1.98
C ASP A 261 10.08 16.72 0.74
N TYR A 262 9.43 15.73 0.11
CA TYR A 262 8.57 15.89 -1.05
C TYR A 262 7.29 16.68 -0.76
N ILE A 263 6.67 16.51 0.41
CA ILE A 263 5.48 17.28 0.80
C ILE A 263 5.84 18.64 1.41
N ASP A 264 7.11 18.94 1.63
CA ASP A 264 7.61 20.23 2.11
C ASP A 264 8.05 21.12 0.94
N LYS A 265 7.34 22.25 0.76
CA LYS A 265 7.58 23.20 -0.33
C LYS A 265 8.98 23.83 -0.30
N THR A 266 9.65 23.84 0.84
CA THR A 266 10.97 24.46 1.04
C THR A 266 12.12 23.46 0.97
N GLN A 267 11.87 22.19 1.31
CA GLN A 267 12.92 21.16 1.39
C GLN A 267 13.02 20.32 0.12
N GLY A 268 11.91 20.00 -0.56
CA GLY A 268 11.91 19.08 -1.70
C GLY A 268 12.39 19.64 -3.04
N ALA A 269 13.02 20.82 -3.07
CA ALA A 269 13.47 21.46 -4.31
C ALA A 269 14.53 20.64 -5.09
N TYR A 270 15.27 19.76 -4.40
CA TYR A 270 16.28 18.87 -5.01
C TYR A 270 15.67 17.64 -5.69
N ILE A 271 14.40 17.33 -5.41
CA ILE A 271 13.74 16.12 -5.89
C ILE A 271 13.45 16.28 -7.39
N TYR A 272 13.84 15.29 -8.18
CA TYR A 272 13.51 15.20 -9.59
C TYR A 272 12.90 13.83 -9.91
N ASP A 273 11.92 13.81 -10.79
CA ASP A 273 11.28 12.57 -11.23
C ASP A 273 12.00 11.94 -12.44
N ASP A 274 11.51 10.77 -12.86
CA ASP A 274 12.09 10.01 -13.98
C ASP A 274 11.91 10.69 -15.35
N LYS A 275 11.06 11.73 -15.45
CA LYS A 275 10.91 12.61 -16.63
C LYS A 275 11.82 13.84 -16.55
N GLY A 276 12.48 14.06 -15.42
CA GLY A 276 13.36 15.20 -15.16
C GLY A 276 12.64 16.44 -14.61
N GLU A 277 11.36 16.33 -14.24
CA GLU A 277 10.65 17.44 -13.60
C GLU A 277 11.08 17.57 -12.14
N THR A 278 11.47 18.77 -11.73
CA THR A 278 12.03 19.07 -10.41
C THR A 278 11.02 19.72 -9.48
N GLY A 279 11.13 19.43 -8.18
CA GLY A 279 10.43 20.14 -7.12
C GLY A 279 9.47 19.27 -6.30
N PRO A 280 9.05 19.77 -5.14
CA PRO A 280 8.14 19.09 -4.21
C PRO A 280 6.70 19.09 -4.74
N LEU A 281 5.84 18.34 -4.06
CA LEU A 281 4.39 18.51 -4.15
C LEU A 281 4.01 19.94 -3.72
N GLY A 282 3.09 20.55 -4.45
CA GLY A 282 2.54 21.87 -4.17
C GLY A 282 1.61 21.86 -2.96
N SER A 283 0.44 22.50 -3.07
CA SER A 283 -0.58 22.51 -1.99
C SER A 283 -1.65 21.45 -2.16
N GLU A 284 -1.46 20.51 -3.08
CA GLU A 284 -2.43 19.47 -3.37
C GLU A 284 -2.64 18.55 -2.15
N ALA A 285 -3.88 18.08 -1.99
CA ALA A 285 -4.23 17.08 -1.01
C ALA A 285 -3.60 15.74 -1.40
N PHE A 286 -3.22 14.95 -0.40
CA PHE A 286 -2.54 13.68 -0.63
C PHE A 286 -2.92 12.60 0.38
N VAL A 287 -2.64 11.35 0.05
CA VAL A 287 -2.61 10.22 0.96
C VAL A 287 -1.32 9.44 0.73
N ILE A 288 -0.45 9.35 1.73
CA ILE A 288 0.74 8.50 1.68
C ILE A 288 0.31 7.07 2.01
N MET A 289 0.71 6.11 1.17
CA MET A 289 0.25 4.72 1.27
C MET A 289 1.41 3.75 1.06
N GLY A 290 1.47 2.69 1.87
CA GLY A 290 2.38 1.58 1.64
C GLY A 290 2.82 0.83 2.89
N ASP A 291 3.49 -0.29 2.66
CA ASP A 291 4.37 -0.93 3.64
C ASP A 291 5.67 -0.10 3.74
N LEU A 292 5.76 0.73 4.77
CA LEU A 292 6.92 1.58 5.05
C LEU A 292 8.01 0.86 5.84
N ASN A 293 7.76 -0.38 6.31
CA ASN A 293 8.70 -1.20 7.05
C ASN A 293 9.30 -0.55 8.33
N ALA A 294 8.65 0.50 8.87
CA ALA A 294 9.16 1.23 10.02
C ALA A 294 8.04 1.57 11.01
N SER A 295 8.32 1.42 12.31
CA SER A 295 7.46 1.88 13.40
C SER A 295 8.18 2.98 14.18
N PRO A 296 7.47 4.02 14.68
CA PRO A 296 8.08 5.05 15.51
C PRO A 296 8.49 4.56 16.91
N TYR A 297 8.05 3.37 17.33
CA TYR A 297 8.26 2.87 18.70
C TYR A 297 8.93 1.50 18.79
N GLU A 298 8.94 0.74 17.70
CA GLU A 298 9.28 -0.69 17.70
C GLU A 298 10.10 -1.07 16.46
N GLY A 299 10.75 -2.24 16.50
CA GLY A 299 11.53 -2.76 15.38
C GLY A 299 12.94 -2.17 15.28
N ASN A 300 13.57 -2.39 14.12
CA ASN A 300 14.98 -2.05 13.88
C ASN A 300 15.17 -0.80 13.00
N ALA A 301 14.08 -0.17 12.56
CA ALA A 301 14.14 1.06 11.78
C ALA A 301 14.83 2.19 12.56
N ARG A 302 15.52 3.09 11.85
CA ARG A 302 15.90 4.39 12.40
C ARG A 302 14.65 5.22 12.58
N THR A 303 14.19 5.33 13.82
CA THR A 303 12.84 5.80 14.15
C THR A 303 12.61 7.26 13.78
N GLU A 304 13.66 8.06 13.61
CA GLU A 304 13.59 9.46 13.21
C GLU A 304 12.90 9.64 11.86
N GLY A 305 13.15 8.75 10.89
CA GLY A 305 12.59 8.86 9.54
C GLY A 305 11.06 8.83 9.55
N ILE A 306 10.49 7.79 10.17
CA ILE A 306 9.03 7.64 10.30
C ILE A 306 8.43 8.63 11.29
N SER A 307 9.12 8.92 12.41
CA SER A 307 8.61 9.87 13.41
C SER A 307 8.52 11.28 12.86
N ASP A 308 9.50 11.73 12.08
CA ASP A 308 9.48 13.04 11.44
C ASP A 308 8.36 13.16 10.41
N LEU A 309 8.11 12.10 9.61
CA LEU A 309 7.02 12.09 8.64
C LEU A 309 5.66 12.16 9.36
N LEU A 310 5.46 11.35 10.40
CA LEU A 310 4.20 11.33 11.17
C LEU A 310 3.92 12.64 11.90
N ASN A 311 4.97 13.38 12.29
CA ASN A 311 4.86 14.69 12.94
C ASN A 311 4.86 15.87 11.95
N HIS A 312 4.95 15.61 10.65
CA HIS A 312 4.98 16.67 9.64
C HIS A 312 3.65 17.46 9.64
N PRO A 313 3.65 18.81 9.62
CA PRO A 313 2.43 19.62 9.76
C PRO A 313 1.35 19.38 8.70
N ARG A 314 1.74 18.90 7.51
CA ARG A 314 0.79 18.54 6.44
C ARG A 314 0.24 17.12 6.54
N VAL A 315 0.76 16.28 7.43
CA VAL A 315 0.30 14.89 7.60
C VAL A 315 -0.77 14.85 8.68
N ASN A 316 -1.90 14.22 8.38
CA ASN A 316 -2.92 13.91 9.37
C ASN A 316 -2.61 12.58 10.06
N ASN A 317 -1.95 12.66 11.22
CA ASN A 317 -1.68 11.52 12.10
C ASN A 317 -2.44 11.66 13.45
N GLU A 318 -3.60 12.31 13.46
CA GLU A 318 -4.46 12.38 14.67
C GLU A 318 -5.10 11.02 14.99
N PHE A 319 -5.28 10.20 13.95
CA PHE A 319 -5.88 8.88 14.04
C PHE A 319 -4.85 7.83 13.65
N THR A 320 -4.74 6.80 14.48
CA THR A 320 -3.87 5.65 14.20
C THR A 320 -4.75 4.43 13.97
N PRO A 321 -4.80 3.88 12.74
CA PRO A 321 -5.50 2.64 12.45
C PRO A 321 -5.16 1.54 13.46
N SER A 322 -6.16 0.80 13.91
CA SER A 322 -5.98 -0.24 14.93
C SER A 322 -6.93 -1.42 14.71
N SER A 323 -6.64 -2.54 15.36
CA SER A 323 -7.49 -3.74 15.33
C SER A 323 -7.44 -4.52 16.63
N LYS A 324 -8.51 -5.30 16.88
CA LYS A 324 -8.51 -6.32 17.94
C LYS A 324 -7.51 -7.44 17.66
N GLY A 325 -7.29 -7.79 16.39
CA GLY A 325 -6.31 -8.80 16.00
C GLY A 325 -4.88 -8.43 16.41
N GLY A 326 -4.47 -7.19 16.13
CA GLY A 326 -3.18 -6.67 16.58
C GLY A 326 -3.07 -6.64 18.12
N GLU A 327 -4.12 -6.16 18.80
CA GLU A 327 -4.17 -6.14 20.27
C GLU A 327 -4.05 -7.55 20.87
N SER A 328 -4.78 -8.52 20.33
CA SER A 328 -4.77 -9.93 20.77
C SER A 328 -3.41 -10.61 20.54
N LEU A 329 -2.72 -10.26 19.45
CA LEU A 329 -1.39 -10.80 19.15
C LEU A 329 -0.30 -10.28 20.11
N SER A 330 -0.52 -9.10 20.69
CA SER A 330 0.43 -8.38 21.54
C SER A 330 -0.26 -7.75 22.76
N PRO A 331 -0.89 -8.55 23.64
CA PRO A 331 -1.80 -8.05 24.69
C PRO A 331 -1.11 -7.19 25.75
N ASP A 332 0.17 -7.45 26.02
CA ASP A 332 0.96 -6.72 27.02
C ASP A 332 1.75 -5.54 26.42
N ASN A 333 1.56 -5.26 25.12
CA ASN A 333 2.27 -4.20 24.42
C ASN A 333 1.35 -2.99 24.22
N PRO A 334 1.69 -1.79 24.73
CA PRO A 334 0.85 -0.60 24.57
C PRO A 334 0.63 -0.19 23.10
N TYR A 335 1.49 -0.65 22.19
CA TYR A 335 1.40 -0.39 20.76
C TYR A 335 0.77 -1.56 19.98
N GLY A 336 0.46 -2.68 20.64
CA GLY A 336 -0.01 -3.91 20.01
C GLY A 336 -1.22 -3.75 19.10
N LYS A 337 -2.20 -2.96 19.55
CA LYS A 337 -3.41 -2.66 18.77
C LYS A 337 -3.14 -1.96 17.43
N TYR A 338 -1.97 -1.34 17.25
CA TYR A 338 -1.54 -0.66 16.04
C TYR A 338 -0.69 -1.55 15.12
N HIS A 339 -0.43 -2.80 15.50
CA HIS A 339 0.31 -3.73 14.64
C HIS A 339 -0.48 -4.02 13.37
N THR A 340 0.23 -4.00 12.25
CA THR A 340 -0.29 -4.24 10.90
C THR A 340 0.34 -5.47 10.26
N ALA A 341 1.37 -6.04 10.90
CA ALA A 341 2.06 -7.24 10.44
C ALA A 341 2.18 -8.28 11.55
N PHE A 342 2.22 -9.56 11.16
CA PHE A 342 2.25 -10.72 12.06
C PHE A 342 3.48 -10.75 12.97
N TRP A 343 4.59 -10.11 12.57
CA TRP A 343 5.78 -9.94 13.41
C TRP A 343 5.68 -8.78 14.41
N LYS A 344 4.46 -8.32 14.71
CA LYS A 344 4.18 -7.39 15.81
C LYS A 344 4.78 -6.00 15.59
N LEU A 345 4.52 -5.44 14.41
CA LEU A 345 4.99 -4.11 14.01
C LEU A 345 3.88 -3.34 13.30
N ARG A 346 3.84 -2.01 13.48
CA ARG A 346 3.13 -1.09 12.59
C ARG A 346 4.03 -0.80 11.38
N ALA A 347 3.91 -1.60 10.33
CA ALA A 347 4.72 -1.47 9.12
C ALA A 347 3.97 -0.74 7.99
N ASP A 348 2.64 -0.83 7.99
CA ASP A 348 1.77 -0.38 6.91
C ASP A 348 1.04 0.92 7.28
N TYR A 349 0.97 1.84 6.32
CA TYR A 349 0.49 3.20 6.55
C TYR A 349 -0.48 3.66 5.47
N VAL A 350 -1.53 4.36 5.92
CA VAL A 350 -2.39 5.22 5.10
C VAL A 350 -2.45 6.55 5.85
N LEU A 351 -1.79 7.57 5.32
CA LEU A 351 -1.59 8.87 5.99
C LEU A 351 -2.13 9.99 5.09
N PRO A 352 -3.39 10.41 5.31
CA PRO A 352 -3.97 11.55 4.60
C PRO A 352 -3.25 12.85 4.94
N SER A 353 -3.38 13.85 4.07
CA SER A 353 -2.97 15.21 4.36
C SER A 353 -3.90 15.89 5.36
N LYS A 354 -3.42 16.93 6.03
CA LYS A 354 -4.09 17.61 7.16
C LYS A 354 -5.41 18.28 6.78
N ASP A 355 -5.58 18.61 5.52
CA ASP A 355 -6.78 19.19 4.92
C ASP A 355 -7.84 18.14 4.55
N LEU A 356 -7.52 16.84 4.57
CA LEU A 356 -8.51 15.78 4.37
C LEU A 356 -9.24 15.44 5.69
N ASN A 357 -10.57 15.46 5.63
CA ASN A 357 -11.43 15.13 6.75
C ASN A 357 -11.57 13.60 6.90
N VAL A 358 -10.82 13.03 7.84
CA VAL A 358 -10.90 11.60 8.20
C VAL A 358 -12.17 11.33 8.99
N VAL A 359 -12.98 10.37 8.52
CA VAL A 359 -14.26 10.00 9.15
C VAL A 359 -14.23 8.61 9.77
N ASP A 360 -13.41 7.70 9.25
CA ASP A 360 -13.22 6.36 9.82
C ASP A 360 -11.82 5.82 9.44
N HIS A 361 -11.36 4.81 10.17
CA HIS A 361 -10.05 4.18 9.94
C HIS A 361 -9.96 2.78 10.58
N GLY A 362 -9.11 1.91 10.05
CA GLY A 362 -8.98 0.58 10.63
C GLY A 362 -7.86 -0.28 10.05
N VAL A 363 -7.65 -1.41 10.74
CA VAL A 363 -6.84 -2.53 10.26
C VAL A 363 -7.76 -3.75 10.20
N PHE A 364 -7.85 -4.39 9.04
CA PHE A 364 -8.63 -5.62 8.90
C PHE A 364 -7.86 -6.80 9.51
N TRP A 365 -8.14 -7.10 10.78
CA TRP A 365 -7.53 -8.21 11.50
C TRP A 365 -8.53 -8.82 12.50
N PRO A 366 -9.46 -9.67 12.03
CA PRO A 366 -10.42 -10.36 12.90
C PRO A 366 -9.72 -11.32 13.87
N VAL A 367 -10.24 -11.40 15.10
CA VAL A 367 -9.76 -12.35 16.13
C VAL A 367 -10.44 -13.72 15.98
N GLU A 368 -9.92 -14.73 16.68
CA GLU A 368 -10.51 -16.07 16.70
C GLU A 368 -12.01 -16.01 17.06
N GLY A 369 -12.84 -16.67 16.25
CA GLY A 369 -14.30 -16.67 16.39
C GLY A 369 -15.03 -15.55 15.63
N GLU A 370 -14.32 -14.53 15.14
CA GLU A 370 -14.89 -13.54 14.20
C GLU A 370 -14.83 -14.07 12.75
N ALA A 371 -15.75 -13.58 11.91
CA ALA A 371 -15.79 -13.95 10.50
C ALA A 371 -14.47 -13.58 9.80
N LEU A 372 -14.00 -14.46 8.90
CA LEU A 372 -12.79 -14.27 8.10
C LEU A 372 -11.47 -14.38 8.89
N HIS A 373 -11.51 -14.79 10.16
CA HIS A 373 -10.30 -15.09 10.93
C HIS A 373 -9.42 -16.16 10.26
N GLU A 374 -10.04 -17.13 9.56
CA GLU A 374 -9.32 -18.18 8.85
C GLU A 374 -8.36 -17.64 7.77
N LEU A 375 -8.57 -16.40 7.30
CA LEU A 375 -7.70 -15.77 6.33
C LEU A 375 -6.43 -15.20 6.98
N MET A 376 -6.40 -15.05 8.30
CA MET A 376 -5.33 -14.37 9.05
C MET A 376 -4.31 -15.32 9.70
N LEU A 377 -4.40 -16.62 9.42
CA LEU A 377 -3.66 -17.67 10.14
C LEU A 377 -2.15 -17.65 9.85
N ASP A 378 -1.78 -17.50 8.59
CA ASP A 378 -0.40 -17.49 8.12
C ASP A 378 -0.29 -16.74 6.79
N ARG A 379 0.94 -16.60 6.29
CA ARG A 379 1.25 -15.88 5.05
C ARG A 379 0.59 -16.54 3.84
N GLU A 380 0.56 -17.86 3.82
CA GLU A 380 0.02 -18.71 2.77
C GLU A 380 -1.52 -18.70 2.73
N SER A 381 -2.18 -18.34 3.85
CA SER A 381 -3.62 -18.12 3.94
C SER A 381 -4.03 -16.83 3.24
N SER A 382 -3.30 -15.72 3.43
CA SER A 382 -3.52 -14.49 2.65
C SER A 382 -2.33 -13.54 2.63
N SER A 383 -1.75 -13.22 3.78
CA SER A 383 -0.54 -12.41 3.92
C SER A 383 -0.08 -12.39 5.38
N ASP A 384 1.21 -12.18 5.59
CA ASP A 384 1.81 -11.83 6.87
C ASP A 384 1.57 -10.35 7.27
N HIS A 385 1.06 -9.52 6.36
CA HIS A 385 0.55 -8.16 6.62
C HIS A 385 -0.99 -8.11 6.67
N ARG A 386 -1.53 -6.96 7.07
CA ARG A 386 -2.96 -6.71 7.18
C ARG A 386 -3.35 -5.47 6.38
N LEU A 387 -4.55 -5.51 5.79
CA LEU A 387 -5.09 -4.36 5.07
C LEU A 387 -5.33 -3.22 6.06
N VAL A 388 -4.69 -2.09 5.81
CA VAL A 388 -4.85 -0.84 6.58
C VAL A 388 -5.62 0.16 5.73
N TRP A 389 -6.57 0.86 6.32
CA TRP A 389 -7.41 1.80 5.59
C TRP A 389 -7.77 3.04 6.41
N VAL A 390 -8.05 4.12 5.68
CA VAL A 390 -8.62 5.37 6.19
C VAL A 390 -9.70 5.83 5.22
N GLU A 391 -10.84 6.24 5.76
CA GLU A 391 -11.94 6.82 5.02
C GLU A 391 -11.93 8.34 5.21
N VAL A 392 -11.99 9.05 4.10
CA VAL A 392 -12.03 10.52 4.07
C VAL A 392 -13.29 10.99 3.39
N LYS A 393 -13.76 12.14 3.81
CA LYS A 393 -14.89 12.81 3.19
C LYS A 393 -14.39 13.77 2.12
N LEU A 394 -14.94 13.65 0.91
CA LEU A 394 -14.64 14.61 -0.16
C LEU A 394 -15.27 15.98 0.15
N GLU A 395 -14.63 17.03 -0.35
CA GLU A 395 -15.19 18.38 -0.28
C GLU A 395 -16.35 18.52 -1.27
N ASP A 396 -17.35 19.34 -0.92
CA ASP A 396 -18.55 19.59 -1.75
C ASP A 396 -18.28 20.52 -2.94
#